data_AF-A0A1H1NF26-F1
#
_entry.id   AF-A0A1H1NF26-F1
#
_cell.length_a   1.000
_cell.length_b   1.000
_cell.length_c   1.000
_cell.angle_alpha   90.00
_cell.angle_beta   90.00
_cell.angle_gamma   90.00
#
_symmetry.space_group_name_H-M   'P 1'
#
loop_
_entity.id
_entity.type
_entity.pdbx_description
1 polymer ?
#
loop_
_entity_poly.entity_id
_entity_poly.type
_entity_poly.pdbx_seq_one_letter_code
_entity_poly.pdbx_strand_id
1 'polypeptide(L)'
;MDSNKFKLRKAKNKVEKLKRFYTHLAVYVVINTVITAVKVMSGMNNGETFKDAFFDFSTLMSWMVWGMVLLIHAFAVFGLPRIIGDDWEERKIQQFMDEELQQDKKYK
;
A
#
# COMPACT_ATOMS: atom_id res chain seq x y z
N MET A 1 20.65 18.00 -22.49
CA MET A 1 19.45 17.56 -21.75
C MET A 1 19.92 16.96 -20.42
N ASP A 2 19.61 17.58 -19.28
CA ASP A 2 20.30 17.36 -18.00
C ASP A 2 20.07 15.95 -17.40
N SER A 3 21.06 15.07 -17.54
CA SER A 3 21.14 13.75 -16.87
C SER A 3 20.86 13.82 -15.35
N ASN A 4 21.29 14.91 -14.68
CA ASN A 4 21.06 15.11 -13.25
C ASN A 4 19.57 15.32 -12.89
N LYS A 5 18.78 16.00 -13.73
CA LYS A 5 17.33 16.18 -13.49
C LYS A 5 16.58 14.85 -13.58
N PHE A 6 17.00 13.97 -14.49
CA PHE A 6 16.41 12.64 -14.64
C PHE A 6 16.65 11.76 -13.42
N LYS A 7 17.90 11.69 -12.93
CA LYS A 7 18.25 10.94 -11.72
C LYS A 7 17.49 11.45 -10.48
N LEU A 8 17.39 12.76 -10.33
CA LEU A 8 16.62 13.38 -9.23
C LEU A 8 15.14 13.02 -9.29
N ARG A 9 14.52 13.02 -10.48
CA ARG A 9 13.11 12.66 -10.65
C ARG A 9 12.86 11.18 -10.34
N LYS A 10 13.76 10.28 -10.77
CA LYS A 10 13.68 8.84 -10.46
C LYS A 10 13.77 8.60 -8.95
N ALA A 11 14.69 9.27 -8.26
CA ALA A 11 14.81 9.18 -6.81
C ALA A 11 13.55 9.71 -6.09
N LYS A 12 13.02 10.86 -6.52
CA LYS A 12 11.78 11.44 -5.95
C LYS A 12 10.58 10.50 -6.11
N ASN A 13 10.38 9.90 -7.28
CA ASN A 13 9.28 8.96 -7.50
C ASN A 13 9.38 7.73 -6.59
N LYS A 14 10.60 7.18 -6.38
CA LYS A 14 10.81 6.05 -5.46
C LYS A 14 10.43 6.43 -4.02
N VAL A 15 10.83 7.62 -3.57
CA VAL A 15 10.49 8.12 -2.22
C VAL A 15 8.99 8.35 -2.06
N GLU A 16 8.31 8.91 -3.07
CA GLU A 16 6.87 9.16 -3.00
C GLU A 16 6.06 7.86 -2.92
N LYS A 17 6.45 6.83 -3.69
CA LYS A 17 5.85 5.49 -3.61
C LYS A 17 6.02 4.87 -2.24
N LEU A 18 7.22 4.95 -1.65
CA LEU A 18 7.47 4.53 -0.27
C LEU A 18 6.58 5.27 0.71
N LYS A 19 6.51 6.60 0.60
CA LYS A 19 5.71 7.43 1.50
C LYS A 19 4.23 7.03 1.47
N ARG A 20 3.65 6.81 0.28
CA ARG A 20 2.26 6.33 0.17
C ARG A 20 2.05 4.97 0.82
N PHE A 21 2.98 4.05 0.61
CA PHE A 21 2.92 2.73 1.23
C PHE A 21 2.97 2.82 2.76
N TYR A 22 3.93 3.56 3.33
CA TYR A 22 4.05 3.73 4.78
C TYR A 22 2.84 4.43 5.39
N THR A 23 2.24 5.40 4.71
CA THR A 23 0.99 6.01 5.15
C THR A 23 -0.13 4.96 5.23
N HIS A 24 -0.29 4.11 4.20
CA HIS A 24 -1.31 3.06 4.21
C HIS A 24 -1.06 2.03 5.31
N LEU A 25 0.20 1.61 5.50
CA LEU A 25 0.58 0.70 6.57
C LEU A 25 0.33 1.30 7.95
N ALA A 26 0.70 2.57 8.17
CA ALA A 26 0.47 3.25 9.43
C ALA A 26 -1.02 3.35 9.75
N VAL A 27 -1.84 3.78 8.77
CA VAL A 27 -3.30 3.85 8.93
C VAL A 27 -3.89 2.47 9.22
N TYR A 28 -3.45 1.43 8.50
CA TYR A 28 -3.87 0.06 8.74
C TYR A 28 -3.59 -0.40 10.17
N VAL A 29 -2.35 -0.24 10.64
CA VAL A 29 -1.95 -0.65 12.00
C VAL A 29 -2.73 0.12 13.06
N VAL A 30 -2.88 1.44 12.91
CA VAL A 30 -3.59 2.28 13.87
C VAL A 30 -5.05 1.89 13.95
N ILE A 31 -5.75 1.80 12.81
CA ILE A 31 -7.18 1.46 12.77
C ILE A 31 -7.43 0.07 13.35
N ASN A 32 -6.64 -0.94 12.95
CA ASN A 32 -6.83 -2.29 13.44
C ASN A 32 -6.54 -2.39 14.95
N THR A 33 -5.53 -1.68 15.45
CA THR A 33 -5.23 -1.63 16.89
C THR A 33 -6.38 -1.00 17.67
N VAL A 34 -6.94 0.10 17.17
CA VAL A 34 -8.10 0.77 17.81
C VAL A 34 -9.34 -0.14 17.80
N ILE A 35 -9.65 -0.77 16.67
CA ILE A 35 -10.80 -1.69 16.55
C ILE A 35 -10.65 -2.85 17.55
N THR A 36 -9.47 -3.48 17.59
CA THR A 36 -9.21 -4.58 18.52
C THR A 36 -9.31 -4.10 19.97
N ALA A 37 -8.73 -2.95 20.31
CA ALA A 37 -8.81 -2.40 21.66
C ALA A 37 -10.25 -2.13 22.10
N VAL A 38 -11.07 -1.52 21.24
CA VAL A 38 -12.49 -1.26 21.52
C VAL A 38 -13.28 -2.56 21.67
N LYS A 39 -13.07 -3.55 20.80
CA LYS A 39 -13.73 -4.86 20.89
C LYS A 39 -13.40 -5.57 22.21
N VAL A 40 -12.12 -5.57 22.59
CA VAL A 40 -11.64 -6.21 23.83
C VAL A 40 -12.21 -5.50 25.07
N MET A 41 -12.20 -4.17 25.09
CA MET A 41 -12.81 -3.38 26.16
C MET A 41 -14.32 -3.64 26.28
N SER A 42 -15.03 -3.75 25.15
CA SER A 42 -16.46 -4.04 25.11
C SER A 42 -16.78 -5.47 25.59
N GLY A 43 -16.01 -6.47 25.16
CA GLY A 43 -16.17 -7.87 25.58
C GLY A 43 -15.94 -8.07 27.09
N MET A 44 -14.91 -7.43 27.64
CA MET A 44 -14.68 -7.43 29.09
C MET A 44 -15.85 -6.85 29.90
N ASN A 45 -16.54 -5.84 29.35
CA ASN A 45 -17.66 -5.20 30.03
C ASN A 45 -18.94 -6.08 30.01
N ASN A 46 -19.02 -7.05 29.09
CA ASN A 46 -20.12 -8.01 28.96
C ASN A 46 -19.87 -9.32 29.73
N GLY A 47 -18.77 -9.43 30.48
CA GLY A 47 -18.41 -10.62 31.24
C GLY A 47 -17.70 -11.71 30.43
N GLU A 48 -17.30 -11.44 29.19
CA GLU A 48 -16.48 -12.36 28.39
C GLU A 48 -15.03 -12.35 28.88
N THR A 49 -14.38 -13.52 28.83
CA THR A 49 -12.95 -13.62 29.16
C THR A 49 -12.14 -12.90 28.08
N PHE A 50 -11.04 -12.23 28.45
CA PHE A 50 -10.13 -11.54 27.53
C PHE A 50 -9.74 -12.40 26.30
N LYS A 51 -9.64 -13.72 26.49
CA LYS A 51 -9.35 -14.68 25.41
C LYS A 51 -10.49 -14.83 24.42
N ASP A 52 -11.75 -14.86 24.84
CA ASP A 52 -12.89 -15.07 23.93
C ASP A 52 -13.12 -13.83 23.04
N ALA A 53 -12.98 -12.63 23.62
CA ALA A 53 -13.11 -11.37 22.88
C ALA A 53 -11.91 -11.09 21.95
N PHE A 54 -10.69 -11.52 22.32
CA PHE A 54 -9.48 -11.32 21.52
C PHE A 54 -9.29 -12.38 20.42
N PHE A 55 -9.67 -13.63 20.69
CA PHE A 55 -9.63 -14.75 19.73
C PHE A 55 -10.93 -14.94 18.95
N ASP A 56 -11.83 -13.94 18.98
CA ASP A 56 -13.00 -13.92 18.12
C ASP A 56 -12.56 -14.13 16.66
N PHE A 57 -13.02 -15.24 16.09
CA PHE A 57 -12.66 -15.68 14.74
C PHE A 57 -12.87 -14.57 13.71
N SER A 58 -13.89 -13.73 13.93
CA SER A 58 -14.21 -12.59 13.07
C SER A 58 -13.12 -11.50 13.08
N THR A 59 -12.52 -11.24 14.25
CA THR A 59 -11.41 -10.28 14.40
C THR A 59 -10.14 -10.84 13.76
N LEU A 60 -9.79 -12.10 14.03
CA LEU A 60 -8.60 -12.72 13.45
C LEU A 60 -8.68 -12.86 11.93
N MET A 61 -9.85 -13.24 11.40
CA MET A 61 -10.10 -13.32 9.96
C MET A 61 -9.94 -11.94 9.30
N SER A 62 -10.43 -10.88 9.94
CA SER A 62 -10.28 -9.50 9.43
C SER A 62 -8.81 -9.10 9.36
N TRP A 63 -8.04 -9.35 10.42
CA TRP A 63 -6.59 -9.08 10.45
C TRP A 63 -5.83 -9.90 9.41
N MET A 64 -6.22 -11.16 9.18
CA MET A 64 -5.62 -12.04 8.18
C MET A 64 -5.89 -11.56 6.75
N VAL A 65 -7.15 -11.24 6.41
CA VAL A 65 -7.54 -10.77 5.07
C VAL A 65 -6.86 -9.45 4.76
N TRP A 66 -6.95 -8.48 5.66
CA TRP A 66 -6.33 -7.18 5.43
C TRP A 66 -4.79 -7.24 5.49
N GLY A 67 -4.22 -8.10 6.34
CA GLY A 67 -2.79 -8.40 6.33
C GLY A 67 -2.33 -8.97 4.98
N MET A 68 -3.12 -9.85 4.37
CA MET A 68 -2.84 -10.39 3.03
C MET A 68 -2.90 -9.31 1.94
N VAL A 69 -3.91 -8.43 1.97
CA VAL A 69 -4.00 -7.29 1.04
C VAL A 69 -2.79 -6.37 1.18
N LEU A 70 -2.33 -6.13 2.41
CA LEU A 70 -1.16 -5.32 2.67
C LEU A 70 0.13 -5.97 2.18
N LEU A 71 0.27 -7.29 2.35
CA LEU A 71 1.40 -8.05 1.81
C LEU A 71 1.45 -8.00 0.28
N ILE A 72 0.30 -8.12 -0.40
CA ILE A 72 0.23 -7.96 -1.86
C ILE A 72 0.63 -6.54 -2.25
N HIS A 73 0.17 -5.52 -1.53
CA HIS A 73 0.53 -4.13 -1.81
C HIS A 73 2.01 -3.86 -1.56
N ALA A 74 2.59 -4.43 -0.49
CA ALA A 74 4.01 -4.37 -0.20
C ALA A 74 4.83 -5.05 -1.31
N PHE A 75 4.39 -6.22 -1.76
CA PHE A 75 5.02 -6.91 -2.87
C PHE A 75 4.92 -6.11 -4.17
N ALA A 76 3.82 -5.41 -4.41
CA ALA A 76 3.68 -4.54 -5.57
C ALA A 76 4.62 -3.32 -5.52
N VAL A 77 4.82 -2.72 -4.33
CA VAL A 77 5.67 -1.53 -4.18
C VAL A 77 7.17 -1.88 -4.11
N PHE A 78 7.53 -2.96 -3.44
CA PHE A 78 8.94 -3.34 -3.20
C PHE A 78 9.41 -4.53 -4.04
N GLY A 79 8.53 -5.47 -4.34
CA GLY A 79 8.84 -6.71 -5.05
C GLY A 79 8.85 -6.56 -6.56
N LEU A 80 7.79 -5.97 -7.15
CA LEU A 80 7.68 -5.76 -8.61
C LEU A 80 8.91 -5.04 -9.21
N PRO A 81 9.41 -3.93 -8.62
CA PRO A 81 10.59 -3.24 -9.18
C PRO A 81 11.86 -4.10 -9.10
N ARG A 82 11.97 -4.97 -8.10
CA ARG A 82 13.13 -5.85 -7.89
C ARG A 82 13.11 -7.09 -8.81
N ILE A 83 11.93 -7.59 -9.16
CA ILE A 83 11.74 -8.81 -9.96
C ILE A 83 11.68 -8.48 -11.46
N ILE A 84 10.95 -7.43 -11.85
CA ILE A 84 10.74 -7.07 -13.26
C ILE A 84 11.83 -6.10 -13.77
N GLY A 85 12.57 -5.48 -12.85
CA GLY A 85 13.64 -4.54 -13.13
C GLY A 85 13.14 -3.12 -13.33
N ASP A 86 13.95 -2.15 -12.88
CA ASP A 86 13.66 -0.70 -12.97
C ASP A 86 13.34 -0.24 -14.41
N ASP A 87 13.85 -0.95 -15.43
CA ASP A 87 13.64 -0.61 -16.85
C ASP A 87 12.20 -0.87 -17.32
N TRP A 88 11.49 -1.84 -16.74
CA TRP A 88 10.10 -2.10 -17.12
C TRP A 88 9.18 -0.96 -16.71
N GLU A 89 9.40 -0.42 -15.51
CA GLU A 89 8.61 0.67 -14.99
C GLU A 89 8.85 1.95 -15.81
N GLU A 90 10.10 2.16 -16.23
CA GLU A 90 10.51 3.28 -17.09
C GLU A 90 9.87 3.17 -18.49
N ARG A 91 9.87 1.97 -19.09
CA ARG A 91 9.19 1.71 -20.36
C ARG A 91 7.68 1.93 -20.28
N LYS A 92 7.04 1.55 -19.17
CA LYS A 92 5.60 1.74 -19.00
C LYS A 92 5.22 3.20 -18.84
N ILE A 93 6.00 3.97 -18.08
CA ILE A 93 5.79 5.42 -17.95
C ILE A 93 5.96 6.11 -19.31
N GLN A 94 6.95 5.73 -20.11
CA GLN A 94 7.08 6.24 -21.48
C GLN A 94 5.88 5.89 -22.35
N GLN A 95 5.40 4.64 -22.31
CA GLN A 95 4.19 4.25 -23.03
C GLN A 95 2.98 5.12 -22.65
N PHE A 96 2.73 5.33 -21.35
CA PHE A 96 1.59 6.14 -20.90
C PHE A 96 1.70 7.60 -21.35
N MET A 97 2.88 8.20 -21.28
CA MET A 97 3.11 9.57 -21.78
C MET A 97 2.87 9.67 -23.29
N ASP A 98 3.34 8.69 -24.07
CA ASP A 98 3.13 8.65 -25.51
C ASP A 98 1.65 8.44 -25.86
N GLU A 99 0.94 7.59 -25.11
CA GLU A 99 -0.51 7.39 -25.25
C GLU A 99 -1.30 8.67 -24.93
N GLU A 100 -0.96 9.39 -23.86
CA GLU A 100 -1.57 10.69 -23.53
C GLU A 100 -1.31 11.75 -24.62
N LEU A 101 -0.08 11.84 -25.11
CA LEU A 101 0.29 12.77 -26.20
C LEU A 101 -0.43 12.43 -27.52
N GLN A 102 -0.64 11.15 -27.82
CA GLN A 102 -1.42 10.74 -28.98
C GLN A 102 -2.91 11.02 -28.81
N GLN A 103 -3.45 10.85 -27.61
CA GLN A 103 -4.84 11.23 -27.30
C GLN A 103 -5.03 12.74 -27.46
N ASP A 104 -4.17 13.58 -26.87
CA ASP A 104 -4.27 15.04 -26.96
C ASP A 104 -4.24 15.54 -28.43
N LYS A 105 -3.39 14.93 -29.27
CA LYS A 105 -3.35 15.22 -30.72
C LYS A 105 -4.58 14.75 -31.50
N LYS A 106 -5.33 13.76 -30.99
CA LYS A 106 -6.54 13.23 -31.64
C LYS A 106 -7.78 14.09 -31.34
N TYR A 107 -7.76 14.83 -30.23
CA TYR A 107 -8.85 15.71 -29.79
C TYR A 107 -8.61 17.20 -30.11
N LYS A 108 -7.58 17.50 -30.91
CA LYS A 108 -7.17 18.85 -31.33
C LYS A 108 -7.15 18.94 -32.85
#